data_AF-A0A3P7KHY6-F1
#
_entry.id   AF-A0A3P7KHY6-F1
#
_cell.length_a   1.000
_cell.length_b   1.000
_cell.length_c   1.000
_cell.angle_alpha   90.00
_cell.angle_beta   90.00
_cell.angle_gamma   90.00
#
_symmetry.space_group_name_H-M   'P 1'
#
loop_
_entity.id
_entity.type
_entity.pdbx_description
1 polymer ?
#
loop_
_entity_poly.entity_id
_entity_poly.type
_entity_poly.pdbx_seq_one_letter_code
_entity_poly.pdbx_strand_id
1 'polypeptide(L)'
;MPGRFTSECLMRRENTDFITRMSIWDYDSGYLCKSQFVRKSICIFGIEDLQSISKYPHLMVNKMLPDFDYSIVECVHELIFNRTFLEQVDNPIIANYYSNMVNVKFHKNRKNPDPNCRLECG
;
A
#
# COMPACT_ATOMS: atom_id res chain seq x y z
N MET A 1 -21.51 -11.62 -4.91
CA MET A 1 -21.40 -10.23 -4.44
C MET A 1 -20.76 -9.38 -5.53
N PRO A 2 -21.32 -8.19 -5.84
CA PRO A 2 -20.66 -7.19 -6.68
C PRO A 2 -19.26 -6.86 -6.13
N GLY A 3 -18.28 -6.61 -7.00
CA GLY A 3 -16.89 -6.36 -6.60
C GLY A 3 -16.10 -7.60 -6.13
N ARG A 4 -16.68 -8.81 -6.18
CA ARG A 4 -15.95 -10.04 -5.78
C ARG A 4 -14.73 -10.31 -6.67
N PHE A 5 -13.66 -10.75 -6.04
CA PHE A 5 -12.48 -11.35 -6.68
C PHE A 5 -12.53 -12.88 -6.57
N THR A 6 -11.71 -13.58 -7.35
CA THR A 6 -11.63 -15.06 -7.32
C THR A 6 -10.89 -15.56 -6.07
N SER A 7 -11.16 -16.79 -5.66
CA SER A 7 -10.42 -17.49 -4.60
C SER A 7 -9.20 -18.24 -5.11
N GLU A 8 -8.92 -18.21 -6.41
CA GLU A 8 -7.82 -18.98 -7.05
C GLU A 8 -6.46 -18.70 -6.41
N CYS A 9 -6.08 -17.42 -6.23
CA CYS A 9 -4.82 -17.04 -5.60
C CYS A 9 -4.72 -17.50 -4.15
N LEU A 10 -5.83 -17.38 -3.41
CA LEU A 10 -5.92 -17.86 -2.03
C LEU A 10 -5.73 -19.38 -1.96
N MET A 11 -6.32 -20.13 -2.90
CA MET A 11 -6.16 -21.59 -2.98
C MET A 11 -4.72 -21.98 -3.33
N ARG A 12 -4.00 -21.15 -4.08
CA ARG A 12 -2.56 -21.32 -4.36
C ARG A 12 -1.65 -20.88 -3.20
N ARG A 13 -2.22 -20.33 -2.11
CA ARG A 13 -1.47 -19.73 -1.00
C ARG A 13 -0.58 -18.56 -1.43
N GLU A 14 -0.96 -17.87 -2.50
CA GLU A 14 -0.28 -16.67 -3.00
C GLU A 14 -1.01 -15.42 -2.51
N ASN A 15 -0.23 -14.45 -2.03
CA ASN A 15 -0.79 -13.22 -1.50
C ASN A 15 -1.04 -12.21 -2.62
N THR A 16 -2.31 -11.82 -2.66
CA THR A 16 -2.85 -10.60 -3.23
C THR A 16 -2.10 -9.31 -2.94
N ASP A 17 -1.45 -8.64 -3.89
CA ASP A 17 -1.13 -7.21 -3.71
C ASP A 17 -2.42 -6.39 -3.48
N PHE A 18 -2.32 -5.36 -2.64
CA PHE A 18 -3.43 -4.48 -2.27
C PHE A 18 -2.96 -3.03 -2.20
N ILE A 19 -3.88 -2.09 -2.47
CA ILE A 19 -3.60 -0.65 -2.44
C ILE A 19 -4.22 0.07 -1.25
N THR A 20 -5.08 -0.58 -0.48
CA THR A 20 -5.90 0.10 0.52
C THR A 20 -5.09 0.58 1.72
N ARG A 21 -4.21 -0.26 2.26
CA ARG A 21 -3.48 0.06 3.50
C ARG A 21 -2.13 -0.64 3.56
N MET A 22 -1.04 0.12 3.57
CA MET A 22 0.29 -0.41 3.88
C MET A 22 0.45 -0.62 5.38
N SER A 23 1.05 -1.73 5.79
CA SER A 23 1.51 -1.94 7.16
C SER A 23 2.75 -2.81 7.13
N ILE A 24 3.76 -2.43 7.90
CA ILE A 24 4.97 -3.26 8.06
C ILE A 24 4.78 -4.09 9.31
N TRP A 25 4.85 -5.41 9.12
CA TRP A 25 4.82 -6.38 10.20
C TRP A 25 6.26 -6.80 10.49
N ASP A 26 6.64 -6.72 11.76
CA ASP A 26 7.94 -7.17 12.24
C ASP A 26 7.70 -8.15 13.38
N TYR A 27 8.05 -9.42 13.14
CA TYR A 27 7.85 -10.52 14.08
C TYR A 27 9.12 -10.89 14.85
N ASP A 28 10.28 -10.34 14.47
CA ASP A 28 11.59 -10.80 14.96
C ASP A 28 12.31 -9.76 15.83
N SER A 29 12.60 -8.55 15.34
CA SER A 29 13.60 -7.70 16.01
C SER A 29 13.44 -6.17 15.90
N GLY A 30 12.50 -5.66 15.09
CA GLY A 30 12.30 -4.22 14.90
C GLY A 30 13.20 -3.59 13.84
N TYR A 31 14.14 -4.35 13.24
CA TYR A 31 15.06 -3.86 12.20
C TYR A 31 14.35 -3.46 10.90
N LEU A 32 13.15 -4.01 10.66
CA LEU A 32 12.36 -3.65 9.48
C LEU A 32 11.70 -2.27 9.62
N CYS A 33 11.55 -1.77 10.86
CA CYS A 33 10.99 -0.46 11.13
C CYS A 33 12.12 0.57 11.24
N LYS A 34 12.11 1.62 10.42
CA LYS A 34 13.12 2.69 10.54
C LYS A 34 13.02 3.41 11.88
N SER A 35 11.79 3.56 12.39
CA SER A 35 11.49 4.08 13.72
C SER A 35 12.04 3.26 14.88
N GLN A 36 12.43 2.01 14.62
CA GLN A 36 12.79 1.00 15.62
C GLN A 36 11.69 0.78 16.69
N PHE A 37 10.46 1.25 16.45
CA PHE A 37 9.36 1.13 17.39
C PHE A 37 8.27 0.20 16.85
N VAL A 38 8.15 -0.95 17.49
CA VAL A 38 7.17 -1.98 17.17
C VAL A 38 6.15 -2.09 18.29
N ARG A 39 4.86 -2.10 17.94
CA ARG A 39 3.79 -2.37 18.91
C ARG A 39 2.87 -3.46 18.38
N LYS A 40 2.83 -4.59 19.08
CA LYS A 40 2.07 -5.79 18.69
C LYS A 40 2.46 -6.28 17.28
N SER A 41 3.77 -6.38 17.03
CA SER A 41 4.35 -6.85 15.76
C SER A 41 4.04 -5.97 14.54
N ILE A 42 3.59 -4.74 14.74
CA ILE A 42 3.36 -3.75 13.68
C ILE A 42 4.29 -2.56 13.94
N CYS A 43 4.98 -2.10 12.89
CA CYS A 43 5.77 -0.87 12.94
C CYS A 43 4.87 0.33 13.19
N ILE A 44 5.30 1.16 14.14
CA ILE A 44 4.76 2.50 14.31
C ILE A 44 5.69 3.43 13.53
N PHE A 45 5.16 4.11 12.52
CA PHE A 45 5.91 5.05 11.71
C PHE A 45 6.21 6.32 12.48
N GLY A 46 7.46 6.79 12.40
CA GLY A 46 7.90 8.13 12.81
C GLY A 46 8.44 8.92 11.61
N ILE A 47 9.08 10.05 11.88
CA ILE A 47 9.53 10.99 10.85
C ILE A 47 10.57 10.41 9.89
N GLU A 48 11.39 9.47 10.36
CA GLU A 48 12.37 8.72 9.57
C GLU A 48 11.74 7.87 8.45
N ASP A 49 10.44 7.56 8.56
CA ASP A 49 9.68 6.82 7.55
C ASP A 49 9.06 7.74 6.47
N LEU A 50 9.08 9.08 6.66
CA LEU A 50 8.38 10.04 5.79
C LEU A 50 8.74 9.86 4.30
N GLN A 51 10.02 9.69 3.99
CA GLN A 51 10.49 9.52 2.61
C GLN A 51 9.97 8.23 1.96
N SER A 52 9.80 7.17 2.75
CA SER A 52 9.22 5.91 2.27
C SER A 52 7.71 6.06 2.09
N ILE A 53 7.04 6.66 3.08
CA ILE A 53 5.59 6.91 3.07
C ILE A 53 5.17 7.76 1.88
N SER A 54 5.94 8.79 1.54
CA SER A 54 5.61 9.68 0.42
C SER A 54 5.60 8.97 -0.93
N LYS A 55 6.22 7.79 -1.05
CA LYS A 55 6.39 7.03 -2.29
C LYS A 55 5.52 5.78 -2.38
N TYR A 56 4.89 5.34 -1.29
CA TYR A 56 4.11 4.11 -1.32
C TYR A 56 2.93 4.23 -2.29
N PRO A 57 2.62 3.16 -3.08
CA PRO A 57 1.46 3.15 -3.98
C PRO A 57 0.14 2.87 -3.25
N HIS A 58 0.16 2.93 -1.91
CA HIS A 58 -0.99 2.62 -1.08
C HIS A 58 -1.73 3.91 -0.73
N LEU A 59 -3.05 3.84 -0.62
CA LEU A 59 -3.93 4.96 -0.28
C LEU A 59 -3.77 5.40 1.18
N MET A 60 -3.50 4.44 2.06
CA MET A 60 -3.33 4.67 3.50
C MET A 60 -2.13 3.90 4.02
N VAL A 61 -1.54 4.39 5.10
CA VAL A 61 -0.46 3.73 5.83
C VAL A 61 -0.86 3.51 7.27
N ASN A 62 -0.34 2.45 7.88
CA ASN A 62 -0.55 2.15 9.28
C ASN A 62 0.67 1.46 9.91
N LYS A 63 1.10 1.82 11.13
CA LYS A 63 0.40 2.68 12.10
C LYS A 63 1.17 3.97 12.40
N MET A 64 0.48 5.07 12.63
CA MET A 64 1.04 6.29 13.22
C MET A 64 0.40 6.53 14.58
N LEU A 65 1.16 7.04 15.55
CA LEU A 65 0.69 7.33 16.90
C LEU A 65 1.16 8.73 17.31
N PRO A 66 0.24 9.70 17.53
CA PRO A 66 0.58 11.04 18.01
C PRO A 66 1.46 11.06 19.27
N ASP A 67 1.20 10.15 20.20
CA ASP A 67 1.97 10.04 21.46
C ASP A 67 3.41 9.53 21.26
N PHE A 68 3.70 8.90 20.11
CA PHE A 68 5.03 8.42 19.75
C PHE A 68 5.81 9.49 18.98
N ASP A 69 5.23 9.93 17.87
CA ASP A 69 5.80 10.97 17.03
C ASP A 69 4.66 11.72 16.34
N TYR A 70 4.44 12.98 16.74
CA TYR A 70 3.43 13.82 16.12
C TYR A 70 3.94 14.45 14.81
N SER A 71 5.25 14.59 14.64
CA SER A 71 5.84 15.28 13.50
C SER A 71 5.56 14.55 12.18
N ILE A 72 5.54 13.21 12.19
CA ILE A 72 5.16 12.44 10.99
C ILE A 72 3.72 12.72 10.56
N VAL A 73 2.79 12.93 11.51
CA VAL A 73 1.39 13.24 11.20
C VAL A 73 1.29 14.62 10.54
N GLU A 74 2.01 15.61 11.09
CA GLU A 74 2.07 16.97 10.56
C GLU A 74 2.72 17.02 9.18
N CYS A 75 3.89 16.40 9.01
CA CYS A 75 4.61 16.39 7.72
C CYS A 75 3.84 15.64 6.62
N VAL A 76 3.12 14.56 6.95
CA VAL A 76 2.24 13.89 5.97
C VAL A 76 1.05 14.78 5.61
N HIS A 77 0.50 15.53 6.56
CA HIS A 77 -0.56 16.50 6.28
C HIS A 77 -0.08 17.59 5.32
N GLU A 78 1.10 18.17 5.58
CA GLU A 78 1.72 19.16 4.69
C GLU A 78 2.04 18.57 3.31
N LEU A 79 2.58 17.34 3.25
CA LEU A 79 2.85 16.65 1.99
C LEU A 79 1.57 16.53 1.14
N ILE A 80 0.46 16.11 1.74
CA ILE A 80 -0.83 16.00 1.05
C ILE A 80 -1.33 17.39 0.63
N PHE A 81 -1.19 18.39 1.50
CA PHE A 81 -1.57 19.77 1.19
C PHE A 81 -0.78 20.30 -0.03
N ASN A 82 0.54 20.14 -0.06
CA ASN A 82 1.39 20.60 -1.15
C ASN A 82 1.05 19.92 -2.48
N ARG A 83 0.81 18.60 -2.45
CA ARG A 83 0.38 17.83 -3.63
C ARG A 83 -1.00 18.24 -4.15
N THR A 84 -1.90 18.66 -3.26
CA THR A 84 -3.31 18.93 -3.61
C THR A 84 -3.54 20.40 -3.98
N PHE A 85 -2.97 21.33 -3.23
CA PHE A 85 -3.27 22.75 -3.33
C PHE A 85 -2.14 23.58 -3.95
N LEU A 86 -0.90 23.12 -3.88
CA LEU A 86 0.26 23.79 -4.49
C LEU A 86 0.71 23.12 -5.79
N GLU A 87 -0.02 22.11 -6.26
CA GLU A 87 0.26 21.36 -7.49
C GLU A 87 1.69 20.78 -7.55
N GLN A 88 2.27 20.47 -6.40
CA GLN A 88 3.61 19.88 -6.35
C GLN A 88 3.57 18.43 -6.86
N VAL A 89 4.27 18.17 -7.97
CA VAL A 89 4.41 16.82 -8.55
C VAL A 89 5.76 16.22 -8.18
N ASP A 90 5.82 15.57 -7.02
CA ASP A 90 7.02 14.90 -6.50
C ASP A 90 7.00 13.37 -6.64
N ASN A 91 5.81 12.75 -6.64
CA ASN A 91 5.63 11.31 -6.83
C ASN A 91 4.39 11.02 -7.71
N PRO A 92 4.55 11.02 -9.05
CA PRO A 92 3.43 10.81 -9.96
C PRO A 92 2.84 9.39 -9.85
N ILE A 93 1.55 9.27 -10.17
CA ILE A 93 0.85 7.98 -10.16
C ILE A 93 1.48 7.04 -11.18
N ILE A 94 1.99 5.90 -10.70
CA ILE A 94 2.55 4.84 -11.56
C ILE A 94 1.38 4.03 -12.14
N ALA A 95 0.75 4.54 -13.20
CA ALA A 95 -0.43 3.92 -13.81
C ALA A 95 -0.21 2.44 -14.19
N ASN A 96 1.01 2.07 -14.58
CA ASN A 96 1.39 0.71 -14.92
C ASN A 96 1.30 -0.26 -13.73
N TYR A 97 1.56 0.20 -12.50
CA TYR A 97 1.41 -0.65 -11.31
C TYR A 97 -0.07 -1.00 -11.10
N TYR A 98 -0.94 0.01 -11.08
CA TYR A 98 -2.37 -0.17 -10.84
C TYR A 98 -3.07 -0.95 -11.96
N SER A 99 -2.70 -0.72 -13.22
CA SER A 99 -3.32 -1.40 -14.36
C SER A 99 -2.98 -2.90 -14.43
N ASN A 100 -1.82 -3.30 -13.89
CA ASN A 100 -1.35 -4.67 -13.91
C ASN A 100 -1.74 -5.49 -12.69
N MET A 101 -2.41 -4.90 -11.69
CA MET A 101 -2.87 -5.64 -10.53
C MET A 101 -3.80 -6.79 -10.94
N VAL A 102 -3.66 -7.94 -10.25
CA VAL A 102 -4.37 -9.18 -10.58
C VAL A 102 -5.90 -9.02 -10.54
N ASN A 103 -6.43 -8.25 -9.58
CA ASN A 103 -7.85 -7.94 -9.48
C ASN A 103 -8.34 -7.15 -10.71
N VAL A 104 -7.53 -6.22 -11.22
CA VAL A 104 -7.84 -5.43 -12.41
C VAL A 104 -7.83 -6.30 -13.66
N LYS A 105 -6.76 -7.10 -13.85
CA LYS A 105 -6.65 -8.07 -14.96
C LYS A 105 -7.84 -9.05 -14.96
N PHE A 106 -8.19 -9.60 -13.79
CA PHE A 106 -9.35 -10.48 -13.62
C PHE A 106 -10.66 -9.81 -14.02
N HIS A 107 -10.93 -8.60 -13.54
CA HIS A 107 -12.16 -7.90 -13.86
C HIS A 107 -12.25 -7.49 -15.33
N LYS A 108 -11.12 -7.18 -15.97
CA LYS A 108 -11.04 -6.92 -17.41
C LYS A 108 -11.37 -8.18 -18.21
N ASN A 109 -10.76 -9.32 -17.88
CA ASN A 109 -11.04 -10.60 -18.53
C ASN A 109 -12.49 -11.06 -18.29
N ARG A 110 -13.05 -10.80 -17.10
CA ARG A 110 -14.45 -11.14 -16.82
C ARG A 110 -15.45 -10.38 -17.70
N LYS A 111 -15.11 -9.17 -18.14
CA LYS A 111 -15.94 -8.38 -19.07
C LYS A 111 -15.75 -8.84 -20.51
N ASN A 112 -14.50 -9.10 -20.90
CA ASN A 112 -14.11 -9.54 -22.24
C ASN A 112 -13.26 -10.81 -22.14
N PRO A 113 -13.87 -12.00 -22.16
CA PRO A 113 -13.18 -13.26 -21.90
C PRO A 113 -12.17 -13.61 -23.00
N ASP A 114 -10.91 -13.77 -22.60
CA ASP A 114 -9.84 -14.38 -23.39
C ASP A 114 -9.55 -15.79 -22.83
N PRO A 115 -9.70 -16.86 -23.63
CA PRO A 115 -9.40 -18.24 -23.21
C PRO A 115 -7.96 -18.45 -22.74
N ASN A 116 -7.01 -17.62 -23.18
CA ASN A 116 -5.60 -17.73 -22.84
C ASN A 116 -5.21 -16.93 -21.59
N CYS A 117 -6.13 -16.15 -21.02
CA CYS A 117 -5.84 -15.32 -19.86
C CYS A 117 -5.64 -16.19 -18.62
N ARG A 118 -4.41 -16.22 -18.10
CA ARG A 118 -4.05 -16.84 -16.83
C ARG A 118 -3.88 -15.76 -15.76
N LEU A 119 -4.37 -16.05 -14.55
CA LEU A 119 -4.14 -15.18 -13.40
C LEU A 119 -2.76 -15.46 -12.82
N GLU A 120 -1.91 -14.44 -12.87
CA GLU A 120 -0.65 -14.34 -12.13
C GLU A 120 -1.00 -13.76 -10.76
N CYS A 121 -0.79 -14.56 -9.71
CA CYS A 121 -1.23 -14.25 -8.36
C CYS A 121 -0.13 -13.57 -7.51
N GLY A 122 1.02 -13.24 -8.13
CA GLY A 122 2.12 -12.42 -7.64
C GLY A 122 2.95 -11.88 -8.79
#